data_AF-A0A965X3J4-F1
#
_entry.id   AF-A0A965X3J4-F1
#
_cell.length_a   1.000
_cell.length_b   1.000
_cell.length_c   1.000
_cell.angle_alpha   90.00
_cell.angle_beta   90.00
_cell.angle_gamma   90.00
#
_symmetry.space_group_name_H-M   'P 1'
#
loop_
_entity.id
_entity.type
_entity.pdbx_description
1 polymer ?
#
loop_
_entity_poly.entity_id
_entity_poly.type
_entity_poly.pdbx_seq_one_letter_code
_entity_poly.pdbx_strand_id
1 'polypeptide(L)'
;MNIPKEFIQNIQGKEFVKYEGLLNMFHENGGKEIRTELVQSMLGEETFFIFKATVTGAKGTFEGYGDSCRANVNPMIVKHMMRMAETRAKARALRDYNNIGMAAAEELD
;
A
#
# COMPACT_ATOMS: atom_id res chain seq x y z
N MET A 1 8.30 -9.67 -14.61
CA MET A 1 8.08 -10.56 -13.44
C MET A 1 6.63 -11.03 -13.52
N ASN A 2 6.36 -12.32 -13.33
CA ASN A 2 5.01 -12.86 -13.46
C ASN A 2 4.39 -12.89 -12.05
N ILE A 3 3.27 -12.20 -11.82
CA ILE A 3 2.58 -12.22 -10.52
C ILE A 3 1.77 -13.53 -10.45
N PRO A 4 1.96 -14.37 -9.41
CA PRO A 4 1.15 -15.58 -9.25
C PRO A 4 -0.35 -15.26 -9.22
N LYS A 5 -1.16 -16.06 -9.92
CA LYS A 5 -2.59 -15.77 -10.14
C LYS A 5 -3.40 -15.72 -8.84
N GLU A 6 -2.99 -16.47 -7.83
CA GLU A 6 -3.57 -16.47 -6.48
C GLU A 6 -3.47 -15.11 -5.78
N PHE A 7 -2.46 -14.31 -6.15
CA PHE A 7 -2.26 -12.95 -5.66
C PHE A 7 -2.94 -11.88 -6.53
N ILE A 8 -3.67 -12.28 -7.57
CA ILE A 8 -4.44 -11.37 -8.41
C ILE A 8 -5.92 -11.47 -8.00
N GLN A 9 -6.57 -10.33 -7.85
CA GLN A 9 -8.00 -10.21 -7.62
C GLN A 9 -8.62 -9.40 -8.75
N ASN A 10 -9.75 -9.87 -9.28
CA ASN A 10 -10.56 -9.09 -10.21
C ASN A 10 -11.61 -8.28 -9.44
N ILE A 11 -11.59 -6.96 -9.63
CA ILE A 11 -12.60 -6.04 -9.09
C ILE A 11 -13.21 -5.29 -10.28
N GLN A 12 -14.49 -5.55 -10.54
CA GLN A 12 -15.24 -4.92 -11.63
C GLN A 12 -14.55 -5.01 -13.01
N GLY A 13 -13.96 -6.17 -13.33
CA GLY A 13 -13.30 -6.40 -14.62
C GLY A 13 -11.87 -5.90 -14.73
N LYS A 14 -11.33 -5.27 -13.67
CA LYS A 14 -9.91 -4.86 -13.59
C LYS A 14 -9.15 -5.76 -12.62
N GLU A 15 -7.89 -6.05 -12.95
CA GLU A 15 -7.00 -6.86 -12.12
C GLU A 15 -6.22 -5.98 -11.14
N PHE A 16 -6.15 -6.44 -9.89
CA PHE A 16 -5.41 -5.82 -8.79
C PHE A 16 -4.56 -6.87 -8.10
N VAL A 17 -3.37 -6.46 -7.65
CA VAL A 17 -2.50 -7.34 -6.85
C VAL A 17 -2.94 -7.25 -5.39
N LYS A 18 -2.97 -8.37 -4.68
CA LYS A 18 -3.21 -8.39 -3.23
C LYS A 18 -1.96 -7.93 -2.50
N TYR A 19 -2.11 -7.23 -1.39
CA TYR A 19 -0.99 -6.84 -0.54
C TYR A 19 -0.13 -8.04 -0.11
N GLU A 20 -0.76 -9.18 0.18
CA GLU A 20 -0.06 -10.43 0.50
C GLU A 20 0.93 -10.85 -0.59
N GLY A 21 0.55 -10.71 -1.86
CA GLY A 21 1.43 -11.01 -2.99
C GLY A 21 2.62 -10.07 -3.05
N LEU A 22 2.39 -8.77 -2.82
CA LEU A 22 3.46 -7.76 -2.76
C LEU A 22 4.47 -8.07 -1.64
N LEU A 23 3.98 -8.48 -0.48
CA LEU A 23 4.82 -8.83 0.66
C LEU A 23 5.60 -10.13 0.40
N ASN A 24 4.97 -11.14 -0.20
CA ASN A 24 5.65 -12.37 -0.59
C ASN A 24 6.79 -12.09 -1.58
N MET A 25 6.49 -11.37 -2.66
CA MET A 25 7.48 -11.00 -3.67
C MET A 25 8.59 -10.12 -3.09
N PHE A 26 8.31 -9.27 -2.10
CA PHE A 26 9.34 -8.49 -1.42
C PHE A 26 10.38 -9.39 -0.75
N HIS A 27 9.96 -10.42 -0.02
CA HIS A 27 10.88 -11.39 0.59
C HIS A 27 11.67 -12.17 -0.47
N GLU A 28 10.99 -12.68 -1.51
CA GLU A 28 11.65 -13.40 -2.62
C GLU A 28 12.68 -12.53 -3.36
N ASN A 29 12.42 -11.22 -3.45
CA ASN A 29 13.26 -10.24 -4.11
C ASN A 29 14.35 -9.64 -3.21
N GLY A 30 14.71 -10.30 -2.10
CA GLY A 30 15.78 -9.87 -1.20
C GLY A 30 15.43 -8.64 -0.38
N GLY A 31 14.16 -8.47 -0.06
CA GLY A 31 13.67 -7.45 0.86
C GLY A 31 14.34 -7.55 2.23
N LYS A 32 14.63 -6.41 2.86
CA LYS A 32 15.32 -6.34 4.17
C LYS A 32 14.49 -5.65 5.22
N GLU A 33 13.89 -4.51 4.88
CA GLU A 33 13.20 -3.66 5.85
C GLU A 33 12.00 -2.95 5.23
N ILE A 34 10.94 -2.83 6.01
CA ILE A 34 9.79 -1.95 5.74
C ILE A 34 9.65 -1.05 6.96
N ARG A 35 9.72 0.27 6.77
CA ARG A 35 9.44 1.28 7.79
C ARG A 35 8.26 2.11 7.38
N THR A 36 7.45 2.52 8.35
CA THR A 36 6.33 3.44 8.15
C THR A 36 6.46 4.63 9.08
N GLU A 37 6.03 5.79 8.60
CA GLU A 37 6.02 7.05 9.33
C GLU A 37 4.66 7.73 9.13
N LEU A 38 4.03 8.13 10.23
CA LEU A 38 2.87 9.02 10.20
C LEU A 38 3.34 10.44 9.88
N VAL A 39 3.05 10.91 8.68
CA VAL A 39 3.46 12.24 8.18
C VAL A 39 2.45 13.32 8.61
N GLN A 40 1.15 12.98 8.58
CA GLN A 40 0.08 13.92 8.92
C GLN A 40 -1.11 13.15 9.49
N SER A 41 -1.80 13.72 10.48
CA SER A 41 -3.02 13.14 11.08
C SER A 41 -4.26 14.03 10.97
N MET A 42 -4.08 15.30 10.62
CA MET A 42 -5.13 16.32 10.56
C MET A 42 -4.94 17.21 9.33
N LEU A 43 -6.04 17.68 8.73
CA LEU A 43 -6.06 18.77 7.74
C LEU A 43 -7.09 19.80 8.20
N GLY A 44 -6.64 20.84 8.88
CA GLY A 44 -7.52 21.72 9.66
C GLY A 44 -8.13 20.95 10.84
N GLU A 45 -9.45 20.95 10.95
CA GLU A 45 -10.20 20.20 11.98
C GLU A 45 -10.57 18.77 11.52
N GLU A 46 -10.33 18.44 10.25
CA GLU A 46 -10.67 17.13 9.69
C GLU A 46 -9.57 16.09 9.95
N THR A 47 -9.97 14.87 10.32
CA THR A 47 -9.03 13.75 10.41
C THR A 47 -8.56 13.35 9.01
N PHE A 48 -7.27 13.51 8.77
CA PHE A 48 -6.63 13.20 7.49
C PHE A 48 -5.26 12.57 7.76
N PHE A 49 -5.17 11.26 7.55
CA PHE A 49 -3.92 10.53 7.74
C PHE A 49 -3.11 10.49 6.45
N ILE A 50 -1.82 10.81 6.54
CA ILE A 50 -0.82 10.52 5.51
C ILE A 50 0.28 9.68 6.17
N PHE A 51 0.59 8.55 5.58
CA PHE A 51 1.74 7.73 5.91
C PHE A 51 2.73 7.72 4.77
N LYS A 52 4.01 7.66 5.12
CA LYS A 52 5.10 7.29 4.23
C LYS A 52 5.55 5.89 4.59
N ALA A 53 5.69 5.01 3.61
CA ALA A 53 6.39 3.75 3.75
C ALA A 53 7.73 3.84 3.02
N THR A 54 8.79 3.32 3.64
CA THR A 54 10.12 3.15 3.04
C THR A 54 10.46 1.67 3.06
N VAL A 55 10.73 1.12 1.88
CA VAL A 55 11.02 -0.30 1.67
C VAL A 55 12.45 -0.41 1.16
N THR A 56 13.31 -1.12 1.89
CA THR A 56 14.72 -1.30 1.55
C THR A 56 15.04 -2.77 1.36
N GLY A 57 15.85 -3.09 0.36
CA GLY A 57 16.32 -4.45 0.11
C GLY A 57 17.42 -4.50 -0.94
N ALA A 58 17.64 -5.69 -1.50
CA ALA A 58 18.67 -5.92 -2.52
C ALA A 58 18.48 -5.08 -3.80
N LYS A 59 17.23 -4.69 -4.11
CA LYS A 59 16.91 -3.87 -5.28
C LYS A 59 17.09 -2.36 -5.07
N GLY A 60 17.39 -1.92 -3.85
CA GLY A 60 17.48 -0.52 -3.47
C GLY A 60 16.45 -0.12 -2.41
N THR A 61 16.19 1.18 -2.33
CA THR A 61 15.25 1.79 -1.38
C THR A 61 14.17 2.53 -2.15
N PHE A 62 12.92 2.24 -1.82
CA PHE A 62 11.73 2.74 -2.51
C PHE A 62 10.76 3.29 -1.47
N GLU A 63 10.06 4.34 -1.85
CA GLU A 63 9.17 5.06 -0.95
C GLU A 63 7.77 5.16 -1.56
N GLY A 64 6.75 5.06 -0.72
CA GLY A 64 5.36 5.17 -1.13
C GLY A 64 4.56 5.93 -0.08
N TYR A 65 3.67 6.81 -0.53
CA TYR A 65 2.78 7.55 0.36
C TYR A 65 1.37 7.00 0.28
N GLY A 66 0.69 6.92 1.42
CA GLY A 66 -0.69 6.47 1.53
C GLY A 66 -1.49 7.45 2.36
N ASP A 67 -2.67 7.81 1.90
CA ASP A 67 -3.54 8.78 2.53
C ASP A 67 -4.91 8.18 2.84
N SER A 68 -5.59 8.70 3.87
CA SER A 68 -6.97 8.33 4.18
C SER A 68 -7.70 9.44 4.92
N CYS A 69 -8.93 9.72 4.50
CA CYS A 69 -9.88 10.60 5.16
C CYS A 69 -11.30 10.12 4.88
N ARG A 70 -12.30 10.70 5.55
CA ARG A 70 -13.72 10.32 5.37
C ARG A 70 -14.20 10.42 3.91
N ALA A 71 -13.59 11.27 3.10
CA ALA A 71 -13.96 11.46 1.70
C ALA A 71 -13.41 10.40 0.74
N ASN A 72 -12.41 9.61 1.16
CA ASN A 72 -11.73 8.65 0.26
C ASN A 72 -11.62 7.23 0.82
N VAL A 73 -12.34 6.91 1.89
CA VAL A 73 -12.49 5.56 2.41
C VAL A 73 -13.96 5.16 2.42
N ASN A 74 -14.24 3.87 2.32
CA ASN A 74 -15.61 3.39 2.49
C ASN A 74 -16.11 3.55 3.95
N PRO A 75 -17.44 3.59 4.20
CA PRO A 75 -17.99 3.78 5.55
C PRO A 75 -17.54 2.75 6.60
N MET A 76 -17.21 1.53 6.19
CA MET A 76 -16.75 0.47 7.09
C MET A 76 -15.30 0.72 7.56
N ILE A 77 -14.50 1.42 6.75
CA ILE A 77 -13.09 1.74 7.02
C ILE A 77 -12.91 3.04 7.81
N VAL A 78 -13.96 3.85 7.98
CA VAL A 78 -13.88 5.16 8.70
C VAL A 78 -13.25 5.03 10.10
N LYS A 79 -13.52 3.96 10.85
CA LYS A 79 -12.93 3.72 12.19
C LYS A 79 -11.47 3.25 12.14
N HIS A 80 -10.95 2.97 10.96
CA HIS A 80 -9.65 2.36 10.70
C HIS A 80 -8.82 3.16 9.70
N MET A 81 -9.17 4.43 9.41
CA MET A 81 -8.51 5.30 8.44
C MET A 81 -6.98 5.29 8.59
N MET A 82 -6.47 5.49 9.81
CA MET A 82 -5.01 5.46 10.07
C MET A 82 -4.33 4.18 9.52
N ARG A 83 -4.95 3.01 9.75
CA ARG A 83 -4.44 1.72 9.27
C ARG A 83 -4.54 1.60 7.75
N MET A 84 -5.57 2.21 7.16
CA MET A 84 -5.76 2.25 5.72
C MET A 84 -4.69 3.10 5.03
N ALA A 85 -4.43 4.32 5.52
CA ALA A 85 -3.33 5.16 5.03
C ALA A 85 -1.98 4.42 5.08
N GLU A 86 -1.67 3.75 6.20
CA GLU A 86 -0.44 2.96 6.32
C GLU A 86 -0.39 1.80 5.32
N THR A 87 -1.50 1.08 5.13
CA THR A 87 -1.57 -0.04 4.19
C THR A 87 -1.38 0.41 2.75
N ARG A 88 -2.03 1.50 2.34
CA ARG A 88 -1.86 2.15 1.03
C ARG A 88 -0.40 2.56 0.80
N ALA A 89 0.25 3.14 1.81
CA ALA A 89 1.65 3.55 1.73
C ALA A 89 2.57 2.36 1.46
N LYS A 90 2.42 1.28 2.25
CA LYS A 90 3.21 0.06 2.09
C LYS A 90 2.95 -0.59 0.73
N ALA A 91 1.69 -0.68 0.28
CA ALA A 91 1.36 -1.25 -1.01
C ALA A 91 2.09 -0.53 -2.15
N ARG A 92 2.04 0.81 -2.18
CA ARG A 92 2.72 1.64 -3.19
C ARG A 92 4.24 1.43 -3.18
N ALA A 93 4.86 1.49 -2.00
CA ALA A 93 6.31 1.28 -1.88
C ALA A 93 6.73 -0.14 -2.31
N LEU A 94 5.94 -1.16 -1.96
CA LEU A 94 6.21 -2.55 -2.35
C LEU A 94 5.98 -2.79 -3.84
N ARG A 95 5.01 -2.11 -4.47
CA ARG A 95 4.83 -2.16 -5.93
C ARG A 95 6.06 -1.68 -6.66
N ASP A 96 6.60 -0.53 -6.25
CA ASP A 96 7.81 0.02 -6.84
C ASP A 96 9.03 -0.89 -6.60
N TYR A 97 9.21 -1.38 -5.36
CA TYR A 97 10.28 -2.34 -5.04
C TYR A 97 10.22 -3.61 -5.90
N ASN A 98 9.02 -4.13 -6.15
CA ASN A 98 8.81 -5.34 -6.92
C ASN A 98 8.72 -5.10 -8.44
N ASN A 99 8.79 -3.85 -8.90
CA ASN A 99 8.58 -3.45 -10.29
C ASN A 99 7.21 -3.90 -10.84
N ILE A 100 6.14 -3.56 -10.12
CA ILE A 100 4.75 -3.93 -10.43
C ILE A 100 3.92 -2.67 -10.72
N GLY A 101 3.48 -2.52 -11.96
CA GLY A 101 2.60 -1.42 -12.37
C GLY A 101 1.12 -1.60 -12.00
N MET A 102 0.67 -2.83 -11.70
CA MET A 102 -0.71 -3.14 -11.30
C MET A 102 -0.99 -2.58 -9.90
N ALA A 103 -2.07 -1.81 -9.73
CA ALA A 103 -2.45 -1.27 -8.41
C ALA A 103 -2.81 -2.39 -7.42
N ALA A 104 -2.58 -2.15 -6.13
CA ALA A 104 -3.00 -3.10 -5.10
C ALA A 104 -4.51 -2.98 -4.81
N ALA A 105 -5.16 -4.08 -4.44
CA ALA A 105 -6.58 -4.08 -4.11
C ALA A 105 -6.86 -3.17 -2.90
N GLU A 106 -5.97 -3.18 -1.91
CA GLU A 106 -6.01 -2.37 -0.69
C GLU A 106 -5.80 -0.87 -0.94
N GLU A 107 -5.46 -0.46 -2.18
CA GLU A 107 -5.44 0.95 -2.58
C GLU A 107 -6.83 1.51 -2.94
N LEU A 108 -7.85 0.65 -3.08
CA LEU A 108 -9.19 1.05 -3.50
C LEU A 108 -10.17 1.29 -2.34
N ASP A 109 -9.86 0.79 -1.14
CA ASP A 109 -10.79 0.74 0.01
C ASP A 109 -10.66 1.90 0.99
#